data_AF-A0A354GWV8-F1
#
_entry.id   AF-A0A354GWV8-F1
#
_cell.length_a   1.000
_cell.length_b   1.000
_cell.length_c   1.000
_cell.angle_alpha   90.00
_cell.angle_beta   90.00
_cell.angle_gamma   90.00
#
_symmetry.space_group_name_H-M   'P 1'
#
loop_
_entity.id
_entity.type
_entity.pdbx_description
1 polymer ?
#
loop_
_entity_poly.entity_id
_entity_poly.type
_entity_poly.pdbx_seq_one_letter_code
_entity_poly.pdbx_strand_id
1 'polypeptide(L)'
;MKLELENAPAVINPDGDAITSSLAAVRGFAILSRDEMTYIQTSGPAGEGFTLEYQDGDTDRHYRCPDELSLERVTQAFVSYARGTDSWKTSLPWVKEDV
;
A
#
# COMPACT_ATOMS: atom_id res chain seq x y z
N MET A 1 6.29 11.19 5.30
CA MET A 1 5.79 10.01 4.57
C MET A 1 6.89 9.52 3.65
N LYS A 2 7.02 8.21 3.45
CA LYS A 2 8.08 7.59 2.63
C LYS A 2 7.50 6.42 1.84
N LEU A 3 7.74 6.37 0.54
CA LEU A 3 7.43 5.21 -0.30
C LEU A 3 8.71 4.41 -0.53
N GLU A 4 8.73 3.17 -0.07
CA GLU A 4 9.83 2.23 -0.23
C GLU A 4 9.44 1.17 -1.26
N LEU A 5 10.42 0.74 -2.04
CA LEU A 5 10.28 -0.21 -3.14
C LEU A 5 11.40 -1.23 -3.01
N GLU A 6 11.15 -2.50 -3.29
CA GLU A 6 12.15 -3.56 -3.14
C GLU A 6 13.46 -3.27 -3.91
N ASN A 7 13.34 -2.78 -5.14
CA ASN A 7 14.46 -2.64 -6.07
C ASN A 7 14.68 -1.20 -6.56
N ALA A 8 14.22 -0.20 -5.80
CA ALA A 8 14.36 1.21 -6.16
C ALA A 8 14.57 2.12 -4.94
N PRO A 9 15.22 3.28 -5.11
CA PRO A 9 15.35 4.25 -4.03
C PRO A 9 14.00 4.69 -3.48
N ALA A 10 13.93 4.91 -2.17
CA ALA A 10 12.72 5.42 -1.54
C ALA A 10 12.38 6.83 -2.03
N VAL A 11 11.09 7.12 -2.19
CA VAL A 11 10.57 8.44 -2.53
C VAL A 11 10.07 9.11 -1.25
N ILE A 12 10.63 10.27 -0.92
CA ILE A 12 10.24 11.05 0.27
C ILE A 12 9.06 11.95 -0.05
N ASN A 13 8.01 11.88 0.77
CA ASN A 13 6.75 12.62 0.60
C ASN A 13 6.21 12.56 -0.84
N PRO A 14 5.94 11.33 -1.35
CA PRO A 14 5.50 11.16 -2.74
C PRO A 14 4.11 11.78 -2.96
N ASP A 15 3.94 12.41 -4.12
CA ASP A 15 2.62 12.81 -4.60
C ASP A 15 1.90 11.66 -5.32
N GLY A 16 0.70 11.92 -5.82
CA GLY A 16 -0.11 10.89 -6.50
C GLY A 16 0.53 10.36 -7.78
N ASP A 17 1.25 11.20 -8.52
CA ASP A 17 1.87 10.82 -9.79
C ASP A 17 3.13 9.96 -9.54
N ALA A 18 3.91 10.33 -8.52
CA ALA A 18 5.04 9.54 -8.06
C ALA A 18 4.61 8.17 -7.55
N ILE A 19 3.52 8.07 -6.79
CA ILE A 19 2.93 6.80 -6.33
C ILE A 19 2.53 5.95 -7.54
N THR A 20 1.76 6.52 -8.47
CA THR A 20 1.25 5.81 -9.65
C THR A 20 2.39 5.26 -10.50
N SER A 21 3.41 6.08 -10.77
CA SER A 21 4.58 5.68 -11.56
C SER A 21 5.40 4.59 -10.86
N SER A 22 5.56 4.70 -9.54
CA SER A 22 6.31 3.73 -8.74
C SER A 22 5.62 2.36 -8.71
N LEU A 23 4.30 2.33 -8.49
CA LEU A 23 3.53 1.09 -8.45
C LEU A 23 3.44 0.43 -9.83
N ALA A 24 3.38 1.19 -10.92
CA ALA A 24 3.44 0.61 -12.27
C ALA A 24 4.77 -0.10 -12.57
N ALA A 25 5.85 0.35 -11.93
CA ALA A 25 7.20 -0.20 -12.08
C ALA A 25 7.56 -1.23 -10.99
N VAL A 26 6.71 -1.43 -9.97
CA VAL A 26 7.05 -2.27 -8.83
C VAL A 26 7.31 -3.71 -9.26
N ARG A 27 8.35 -4.30 -8.68
CA ARG A 27 8.69 -5.73 -8.76
C ARG A 27 8.97 -6.14 -7.32
N GLY A 28 8.17 -7.05 -6.78
CA GLY A 28 8.19 -7.43 -5.36
C GLY A 28 7.20 -6.62 -4.53
N PHE A 29 7.72 -5.78 -3.63
CA PHE A 29 6.89 -5.01 -2.69
C PHE A 29 7.00 -3.48 -2.86
N ALA A 30 5.96 -2.80 -2.40
CA ALA A 30 5.96 -1.36 -2.13
C ALA A 30 5.30 -1.07 -0.77
N ILE A 31 5.91 -0.18 0.01
CA ILE A 31 5.42 0.23 1.34
C ILE A 31 5.36 1.75 1.40
N LEU A 32 4.18 2.30 1.69
CA LEU A 32 3.99 3.73 1.93
C LEU A 32 3.77 3.97 3.42
N SER A 33 4.80 4.46 4.11
CA SER A 33 4.82 4.68 5.55
C SER A 33 4.62 6.14 5.95
N ARG A 34 3.82 6.36 7.00
CA ARG A 34 3.74 7.65 7.72
C ARG A 34 4.80 7.72 8.82
N ASP A 35 4.96 6.60 9.51
CA ASP A 35 5.98 6.29 10.51
C ASP A 35 6.29 4.78 10.46
N GLU A 36 7.14 4.31 11.37
CA GLU A 36 7.61 2.92 11.41
C GLU A 36 6.48 1.90 11.61
N MET A 37 5.42 2.25 12.32
CA MET A 37 4.33 1.33 12.68
C MET A 37 3.03 1.61 11.93
N THR A 38 3.00 2.63 11.09
CA THR A 38 1.80 3.08 10.37
C THR A 38 2.07 3.16 8.88
N TYR A 39 1.58 2.18 8.12
CA TYR A 39 1.85 2.05 6.69
C TYR A 39 0.72 1.33 5.95
N ILE A 40 0.68 1.52 4.63
CA ILE A 40 -0.01 0.63 3.68
C ILE A 40 1.06 -0.04 2.80
N GLN A 41 0.92 -1.33 2.53
CA GLN A 41 1.87 -2.07 1.72
C GLN A 41 1.17 -2.98 0.70
N THR A 42 1.90 -3.28 -0.36
CA THR A 42 1.48 -4.25 -1.36
C THR A 42 2.66 -5.14 -1.75
N SER A 43 2.34 -6.38 -2.10
CA SER A 43 3.28 -7.30 -2.72
C SER A 43 2.58 -8.08 -3.83
N GLY A 44 3.30 -8.42 -4.89
CA GLY A 44 2.75 -9.28 -5.93
C GLY A 44 3.55 -9.28 -7.22
N PRO A 45 3.44 -10.34 -8.03
CA PRO A 45 3.95 -10.34 -9.39
C PRO A 45 3.15 -9.37 -10.25
N ALA A 46 3.84 -8.61 -11.11
CA ALA A 46 3.16 -7.80 -12.12
C ALA A 46 2.32 -8.71 -13.05
N GLY A 47 1.00 -8.60 -12.98
CA GLY A 47 0.06 -9.28 -13.87
C GLY A 47 -0.76 -10.43 -13.25
N GLU A 48 -0.41 -10.92 -12.06
CA GLU A 48 -1.15 -12.00 -11.38
C GLU A 48 -2.10 -11.46 -10.30
N GLY A 49 -1.79 -10.29 -9.75
CA GLY A 49 -2.58 -9.67 -8.69
C GLY A 49 -1.66 -9.14 -7.59
N PHE A 50 -2.21 -8.29 -6.74
CA PHE A 50 -1.47 -7.69 -5.64
C PHE A 50 -2.17 -7.96 -4.32
N THR A 51 -1.44 -8.47 -3.33
CA THR A 51 -1.90 -8.40 -1.95
C THR A 51 -1.84 -6.96 -1.47
N LEU A 52 -2.73 -6.59 -0.56
CA LEU A 52 -2.77 -5.25 0.00
C LEU A 52 -3.04 -5.34 1.50
N GLU A 53 -2.19 -4.68 2.28
CA GLU A 53 -2.16 -4.76 3.73
C GLU A 53 -1.93 -3.36 4.31
N TYR A 54 -2.35 -3.13 5.56
CA TYR A 54 -1.98 -1.94 6.30
C TYR A 54 -1.84 -2.22 7.80
N GLN A 55 -0.94 -1.49 8.44
CA GLN A 55 -0.78 -1.45 9.88
C GLN A 55 -1.04 -0.03 10.39
N ASP A 56 -1.69 0.09 11.54
CA ASP A 56 -2.10 1.37 12.13
C ASP A 56 -1.48 1.57 13.52
N GLY A 57 -0.18 1.83 13.58
CA GLY A 57 0.57 2.17 14.79
C GLY A 57 0.87 1.01 15.76
N ASP A 58 0.27 -0.16 15.56
CA ASP A 58 0.41 -1.35 16.41
C ASP A 58 0.19 -2.61 15.58
N THR A 59 0.91 -3.69 15.89
CA THR A 59 0.79 -5.00 15.22
C THR A 59 -0.59 -5.63 15.42
N ASP A 60 -1.28 -5.36 16.54
CA ASP A 60 -2.65 -5.81 16.76
C ASP A 60 -3.67 -5.11 15.85
N ARG A 61 -3.24 -4.03 15.18
CA ARG A 61 -4.00 -3.26 14.18
C ARG A 61 -3.40 -3.46 12.80
N HIS A 62 -3.11 -4.71 12.46
CA HIS A 62 -2.70 -5.16 11.13
C HIS A 62 -3.87 -5.81 10.37
N TYR A 63 -4.02 -5.47 9.11
CA TYR A 63 -5.17 -5.88 8.30
C TYR A 63 -4.75 -6.13 6.86
N ARG A 64 -5.47 -7.01 6.16
CA ARG A 64 -5.28 -7.29 4.74
C ARG A 64 -6.57 -7.35 3.96
N CYS A 65 -6.47 -7.19 2.64
CA CYS A 65 -7.54 -7.60 1.73
C CYS A 65 -7.50 -9.13 1.55
N PRO A 66 -8.65 -9.82 1.61
CA PRO A 66 -8.72 -11.28 1.45
C PRO A 66 -8.41 -11.72 0.02
N ASP A 67 -8.79 -10.90 -0.97
CA ASP A 67 -8.58 -11.15 -2.38
C ASP A 67 -7.41 -10.31 -2.92
N GLU A 68 -6.78 -10.82 -3.97
CA GLU A 68 -5.80 -10.05 -4.74
C GLU A 68 -6.48 -8.90 -5.50
N LEU A 69 -5.80 -7.77 -5.58
CA LEU A 69 -6.28 -6.55 -6.20
C LEU A 69 -5.54 -6.28 -7.51
N SER A 70 -6.22 -5.58 -8.42
CA SER A 70 -5.56 -5.02 -9.60
C SER A 70 -4.61 -3.88 -9.21
N LEU A 71 -3.61 -3.62 -10.07
CA LEU A 71 -2.72 -2.46 -9.93
C LEU A 71 -3.50 -1.16 -9.77
N GLU A 72 -4.60 -0.99 -10.50
CA GLU A 72 -5.45 0.19 -10.41
C GLU A 72 -6.03 0.37 -8.99
N ARG A 73 -6.60 -0.69 -8.41
CA ARG A 73 -7.20 -0.63 -7.06
C ARG A 73 -6.14 -0.38 -5.99
N VAL A 74 -4.98 -1.03 -6.09
CA VAL A 74 -3.85 -0.77 -5.18
C VAL A 74 -3.37 0.67 -5.29
N THR A 75 -3.24 1.19 -6.52
CA THR A 75 -2.82 2.58 -6.75
C THR A 75 -3.81 3.57 -6.16
N GLN A 76 -5.11 3.36 -6.36
CA GLN A 76 -6.16 4.19 -5.75
C GLN A 76 -6.09 4.17 -4.22
N ALA A 77 -5.86 3.00 -3.62
CA ALA A 77 -5.70 2.86 -2.17
C ALA A 77 -4.47 3.63 -1.65
N PHE A 78 -3.31 3.47 -2.30
CA PHE A 78 -2.08 4.19 -1.92
C PHE A 78 -2.24 5.71 -2.04
N VAL A 79 -2.82 6.20 -3.15
CA VAL A 79 -3.06 7.64 -3.35
C VAL A 79 -4.04 8.19 -2.32
N SER A 80 -5.11 7.45 -2.00
CA SER A 80 -6.06 7.82 -0.96
C SER A 80 -5.40 7.86 0.42
N TYR A 81 -4.58 6.87 0.75
CA TYR A 81 -3.80 6.82 1.99
C TYR A 81 -2.83 8.01 2.11
N ALA A 82 -2.13 8.34 1.01
CA ALA A 82 -1.20 9.47 0.94
C ALA A 82 -1.89 10.82 1.19
N ARG A 83 -3.10 10.98 0.65
CA ARG A 83 -3.92 12.20 0.81
C ARG A 83 -4.61 12.30 2.17
N GLY A 84 -4.57 11.25 2.98
CA GLY A 84 -5.26 11.20 4.28
C GLY A 84 -6.77 11.10 4.16
N THR A 85 -7.30 10.62 3.03
CA THR A 85 -8.74 10.34 2.90
C THR A 85 -9.06 8.94 3.41
N ASP A 86 -10.32 8.67 3.78
CA ASP A 86 -10.72 7.35 4.30
C ASP A 86 -11.17 6.36 3.23
N SER A 87 -11.13 6.73 1.94
CA SER A 87 -11.62 5.89 0.85
C SER A 87 -10.86 4.56 0.75
N TRP A 88 -9.54 4.54 0.98
CA TRP A 88 -8.74 3.30 1.01
C TRP A 88 -9.22 2.34 2.11
N LYS A 89 -9.66 2.85 3.27
CA LYS A 89 -10.10 2.06 4.40
C LYS A 89 -11.56 1.60 4.29
N THR A 90 -12.39 2.36 3.58
CA THR A 90 -13.85 2.13 3.49
C THR A 90 -14.29 1.42 2.21
N SER A 91 -13.50 1.48 1.14
CA SER A 91 -13.86 0.92 -0.18
C SER A 91 -13.31 -0.48 -0.44
N LEU A 92 -12.64 -1.07 0.55
CA LEU A 92 -11.96 -2.36 0.46
C LEU A 92 -12.36 -3.27 1.62
N PRO A 93 -12.48 -4.59 1.38
CA PRO A 93 -12.96 -5.53 2.39
C PRO A 93 -11.83 -5.96 3.33
N TRP A 94 -11.34 -5.05 4.18
CA TRP A 94 -10.26 -5.35 5.11
C TRP A 94 -10.66 -6.40 6.16
N VAL A 95 -9.81 -7.40 6.35
CA VAL A 95 -9.89 -8.37 7.44
C VAL A 95 -8.68 -8.20 8.35
N LYS A 96 -8.84 -8.46 9.64
CA LYS A 96 -7.71 -8.44 10.58
C LYS A 96 -6.74 -9.55 10.19
N GLU A 97 -5.46 -9.22 10.15
CA GLU A 97 -4.40 -10.20 9.96
C GLU A 97 -4.03 -10.80 11.32
N ASP A 98 -4.10 -12.11 11.45
CA ASP A 98 -3.66 -12.82 12.64
C ASP A 98 -2.13 -12.97 12.56
N VAL A 99 -1.41 -12.00 13.15
CA VAL A 99 0.06 -12.00 13.30
C VAL A 99 0.53 -12.73 14.55
#